data_AF-A0A7J7L449-F1
#
_entry.id   AF-A0A7J7L449-F1
#
_cell.length_a   1.000
_cell.length_b   1.000
_cell.length_c   1.000
_cell.angle_alpha   90.00
_cell.angle_beta   90.00
_cell.angle_gamma   90.00
#
_symmetry.space_group_name_H-M   'P 1'
#
loop_
_entity.id
_entity.type
_entity.pdbx_description
1 polymer ?
#
loop_
_entity_poly.entity_id
_entity_poly.type
_entity_poly.pdbx_seq_one_letter_code
_entity_poly.pdbx_strand_id
1 'polypeptide(L)'
;MTTQNEVEGRDVMVKATNAAENLYILRDTFFPADPQEKTSKLQTQADLALKLLDSIPTDQRKSPTQRATYELLKGKILDVFPDYHKEAEDHLSKSVKLNPSLADAWLCLGNCIWKKGDLLSAKNCYSIALNKGPNKKILCQLSMLERKLAQGSDNAAQIVEESINHAKEAISLDIKDGNSWCKPSTYPLPVFIFTFS
;
A
#
# COMPACT_ATOMS: atom_id res chain seq x y z
N MET A 1 -34.82 -8.97 -12.66
CA MET A 1 -33.54 -9.45 -13.25
C MET A 1 -32.33 -8.61 -12.84
N THR A 2 -32.49 -7.44 -12.22
CA THR A 2 -31.39 -6.55 -11.79
C THR A 2 -30.60 -7.02 -10.56
N THR A 3 -30.98 -8.11 -9.88
CA THR A 3 -30.44 -8.47 -8.56
C THR A 3 -29.35 -9.55 -8.56
N GLN A 4 -29.35 -10.51 -9.50
CA GLN A 4 -28.34 -11.57 -9.52
C GLN A 4 -27.01 -11.10 -10.13
N ASN A 5 -27.05 -10.41 -11.28
CA ASN A 5 -25.84 -9.91 -11.93
C ASN A 5 -25.09 -8.87 -11.09
N GLU A 6 -25.77 -8.07 -10.28
CA GLU A 6 -25.13 -7.10 -9.38
C GLU A 6 -24.50 -7.74 -8.14
N VAL A 7 -25.01 -8.89 -7.69
CA VAL A 7 -24.46 -9.64 -6.54
C VAL A 7 -23.25 -10.44 -6.98
N GLU A 8 -23.36 -11.16 -8.10
CA GLU A 8 -22.25 -11.91 -8.70
C GLU A 8 -21.08 -10.98 -9.07
N GLY A 9 -21.38 -9.79 -9.56
CA GLY A 9 -20.40 -8.74 -9.80
C GLY A 9 -19.62 -8.22 -8.61
N ARG A 10 -20.34 -7.94 -7.53
CA ARG A 10 -19.73 -7.50 -6.27
C ARG A 10 -18.82 -8.58 -5.71
N ASP A 11 -19.24 -9.84 -5.81
CA ASP A 11 -18.42 -10.99 -5.41
C ASP A 11 -17.13 -11.11 -6.26
N VAL A 12 -17.20 -10.91 -7.58
CA VAL A 12 -16.01 -10.92 -8.45
C VAL A 12 -15.05 -9.77 -8.13
N MET A 13 -15.56 -8.55 -7.87
CA MET A 13 -14.72 -7.41 -7.46
C MET A 13 -13.97 -7.71 -6.16
N VAL A 14 -14.64 -8.28 -5.16
CA VAL A 14 -14.02 -8.68 -3.89
C VAL A 14 -12.93 -9.73 -4.13
N LYS A 15 -13.20 -10.74 -4.96
CA LYS A 15 -12.21 -11.76 -5.32
C LYS A 15 -11.00 -11.14 -6.04
N ALA A 16 -11.21 -10.18 -6.95
CA ALA A 16 -10.14 -9.48 -7.64
C ALA A 16 -9.29 -8.63 -6.67
N THR A 17 -9.93 -7.95 -5.72
CA THR A 17 -9.23 -7.22 -4.64
C THR A 17 -8.35 -8.16 -3.82
N ASN A 18 -8.91 -9.29 -3.34
CA ASN A 18 -8.15 -10.26 -2.56
C ASN A 18 -6.98 -10.86 -3.36
N ALA A 19 -7.17 -11.11 -4.66
CA ALA A 19 -6.09 -11.57 -5.54
C ALA A 19 -4.95 -10.54 -5.65
N ALA A 20 -5.29 -9.25 -5.82
CA ALA A 20 -4.31 -8.17 -5.84
C ALA A 20 -3.57 -8.00 -4.51
N GLU A 21 -4.25 -8.19 -3.37
CA GLU A 21 -3.61 -8.16 -2.05
C GLU A 21 -2.67 -9.35 -1.83
N ASN A 22 -3.10 -10.55 -2.20
CA ASN A 22 -2.29 -11.76 -2.11
C ASN A 22 -1.02 -11.67 -2.97
N LEU A 23 -1.07 -10.96 -4.10
CA LEU A 23 0.12 -10.67 -4.91
C LEU A 23 1.16 -9.84 -4.16
N TYR A 24 0.73 -8.82 -3.42
CA TYR A 24 1.64 -8.00 -2.61
C TYR A 24 2.19 -8.80 -1.42
N ILE A 25 1.35 -9.64 -0.78
CA ILE A 25 1.82 -10.57 0.26
C ILE A 25 2.88 -11.51 -0.32
N LEU A 26 2.60 -12.16 -1.45
CA LEU A 26 3.55 -13.05 -2.12
C LEU A 26 4.86 -12.32 -2.43
N ARG A 27 4.78 -11.10 -2.99
CA ARG A 27 5.95 -10.28 -3.28
C ARG A 27 6.79 -10.00 -2.03
N ASP A 28 6.13 -9.72 -0.90
CA ASP A 28 6.78 -9.25 0.32
C ASP A 28 7.18 -10.37 1.29
N THR A 29 6.62 -11.58 1.16
CA THR A 29 6.87 -12.68 2.11
C THR A 29 7.49 -13.93 1.50
N PHE A 30 7.49 -14.08 0.17
CA PHE A 30 8.05 -15.26 -0.50
C PHE A 30 9.46 -14.96 -1.03
N PHE A 31 10.45 -15.69 -0.51
CA PHE A 31 11.87 -15.57 -0.84
C PHE A 31 12.47 -16.95 -1.10
N PRO A 32 12.20 -17.56 -2.27
CA PRO A 32 12.79 -18.84 -2.67
C PRO A 32 14.30 -18.72 -2.92
N ALA A 33 15.00 -19.86 -2.97
CA ALA A 33 16.42 -19.90 -3.29
C ALA A 33 16.71 -19.47 -4.74
N ASP A 34 15.81 -19.80 -5.66
CA ASP A 34 15.88 -19.36 -7.06
C ASP A 34 14.99 -18.12 -7.29
N PRO A 35 15.55 -16.95 -7.62
CA PRO A 35 14.77 -15.76 -7.96
C PRO A 35 13.77 -15.97 -9.10
N GLN A 36 14.07 -16.87 -10.05
CA GLN A 36 13.19 -17.14 -11.17
C GLN A 36 11.87 -17.78 -10.72
N GLU A 37 11.90 -18.61 -9.66
CA GLU A 37 10.70 -19.20 -9.07
C GLU A 37 9.74 -18.11 -8.55
N LYS A 38 10.28 -17.09 -7.87
CA LYS A 38 9.49 -15.95 -7.39
C LYS A 38 8.84 -15.20 -8.55
N THR A 39 9.63 -14.89 -9.58
CA THR A 39 9.17 -14.16 -10.76
C THR A 39 8.07 -14.93 -11.50
N SER A 40 8.28 -16.22 -11.77
CA SER A 40 7.28 -17.07 -12.45
C SER A 40 5.99 -17.21 -11.64
N LYS A 41 6.09 -17.33 -10.31
CA LYS A 41 4.92 -17.41 -9.43
C LYS A 41 4.14 -16.10 -9.38
N LEU A 42 4.84 -14.96 -9.27
CA LEU A 42 4.22 -13.64 -9.34
C LEU A 42 3.52 -13.42 -10.67
N GLN A 43 4.16 -13.78 -11.78
CA GLN A 43 3.58 -13.65 -13.11
C GLN A 43 2.33 -14.49 -13.28
N THR A 44 2.38 -15.77 -12.90
CA THR A 44 1.23 -16.68 -12.95
C THR A 44 0.05 -16.12 -12.13
N GLN A 45 0.30 -15.63 -10.92
CA GLN A 45 -0.77 -15.07 -10.09
C GLN A 45 -1.28 -13.72 -10.61
N ALA A 46 -0.41 -12.91 -11.21
CA ALA A 46 -0.79 -11.63 -11.83
C ALA A 46 -1.72 -11.87 -13.02
N ASP A 47 -1.41 -12.83 -13.89
CA ASP A 47 -2.24 -13.20 -15.03
C ASP A 47 -3.62 -13.70 -14.60
N LEU A 48 -3.68 -14.51 -13.53
CA LEU A 48 -4.94 -14.96 -12.95
C LEU A 48 -5.76 -13.81 -12.36
N ALA A 49 -5.11 -12.89 -11.64
CA ALA A 49 -5.76 -11.72 -11.06
C ALA A 49 -6.28 -10.77 -12.15
N LEU A 50 -5.52 -10.54 -13.23
CA LEU A 50 -5.96 -9.75 -14.38
C LEU A 50 -7.14 -10.41 -15.09
N LYS A 51 -7.09 -11.72 -15.34
CA LYS A 51 -8.20 -12.46 -15.96
C LYS A 51 -9.48 -12.35 -15.12
N LEU A 52 -9.35 -12.47 -13.81
CA LEU A 52 -10.47 -12.31 -12.88
C LEU A 52 -11.01 -10.87 -12.90
N LEU A 53 -10.13 -9.87 -12.86
CA LEU A 53 -10.50 -8.47 -12.91
C LEU A 53 -11.21 -8.13 -14.23
N ASP A 54 -10.69 -8.61 -15.36
CA ASP A 54 -11.26 -8.38 -16.69
C ASP A 54 -12.62 -9.06 -16.89
N SER A 55 -12.92 -10.11 -16.12
CA SER A 55 -14.24 -10.76 -16.12
C SER A 55 -15.36 -9.90 -15.53
N ILE A 56 -15.05 -8.82 -14.80
CA ILE A 56 -16.04 -7.90 -14.21
C ILE A 56 -16.83 -7.21 -15.35
N PRO A 57 -18.16 -7.39 -15.45
CA PRO A 57 -18.96 -6.74 -16.49
C PRO A 57 -18.84 -5.22 -16.51
N THR A 58 -18.91 -4.63 -17.71
CA THR A 58 -18.88 -3.17 -17.91
C THR A 58 -20.02 -2.45 -17.17
N ASP A 59 -21.16 -3.13 -16.98
CA ASP A 59 -22.30 -2.62 -16.21
C ASP A 59 -21.99 -2.31 -14.75
N GLN A 60 -20.99 -2.99 -14.19
CA GLN A 60 -20.53 -2.79 -12.80
C GLN A 60 -19.37 -1.80 -12.72
N ARG A 61 -18.93 -1.28 -13.86
CA ARG A 61 -17.94 -0.21 -14.00
C ARG A 61 -18.62 1.06 -14.49
N LYS A 62 -19.87 1.32 -14.09
CA LYS A 62 -20.63 2.50 -14.56
C LYS A 62 -20.29 3.76 -13.78
N SER A 63 -20.17 3.67 -12.45
CA SER A 63 -19.87 4.84 -11.63
C SER A 63 -18.37 5.21 -11.68
N PRO A 64 -18.01 6.50 -11.52
CA PRO A 64 -16.61 6.91 -11.40
C PRO A 64 -15.85 6.17 -10.29
N THR A 65 -16.51 5.90 -9.16
CA THR A 65 -15.90 5.17 -8.03
C THR A 65 -15.59 3.71 -8.37
N GLN A 66 -16.51 3.01 -9.03
CA GLN A 66 -16.26 1.63 -9.48
C GLN A 66 -15.16 1.57 -10.54
N ARG A 67 -15.16 2.51 -11.49
CA ARG A 67 -14.08 2.63 -12.48
C ARG A 67 -12.74 2.91 -11.81
N ALA A 68 -12.70 3.86 -10.87
CA ALA A 68 -11.48 4.17 -10.13
C ALA A 68 -10.93 2.95 -9.39
N THR A 69 -11.82 2.14 -8.79
CA THR A 69 -11.44 0.90 -8.09
C THR A 69 -10.89 -0.14 -9.06
N TYR A 70 -11.55 -0.33 -10.21
CA TYR A 70 -11.06 -1.24 -11.25
C TYR A 70 -9.68 -0.82 -11.77
N GLU A 71 -9.50 0.47 -12.09
CA GLU A 71 -8.23 1.04 -12.56
C GLU A 71 -7.14 0.94 -11.48
N LEU A 72 -7.49 1.11 -10.19
CA LEU A 72 -6.57 0.89 -9.07
C LEU A 72 -6.09 -0.56 -9.02
N LEU A 73 -7.02 -1.52 -9.05
CA LEU A 73 -6.69 -2.94 -8.97
C LEU A 73 -5.82 -3.37 -10.14
N LYS A 74 -6.15 -2.92 -11.35
CA LYS A 74 -5.35 -3.20 -12.55
C LYS A 74 -3.94 -2.65 -12.41
N GLY A 75 -3.81 -1.39 -11.99
CA GLY A 75 -2.54 -0.75 -11.71
C GLY A 75 -1.71 -1.48 -10.65
N LYS A 76 -2.32 -1.90 -9.53
CA LYS A 76 -1.66 -2.66 -8.46
C LYS A 76 -1.13 -4.01 -8.97
N ILE A 77 -1.93 -4.75 -9.74
CA ILE A 77 -1.50 -6.05 -10.25
C ILE A 77 -0.28 -5.90 -11.17
N LEU A 78 -0.28 -4.87 -12.04
CA LEU A 78 0.86 -4.58 -12.92
C LEU A 78 2.08 -4.04 -12.16
N ASP A 79 1.88 -3.36 -11.04
CA ASP A 79 2.95 -2.83 -10.17
C ASP A 79 3.54 -3.90 -9.21
N VAL A 80 3.15 -5.17 -9.29
CA VAL A 80 3.70 -6.19 -8.39
C VAL A 80 5.19 -6.47 -8.65
N PHE A 81 5.66 -6.23 -9.87
CA PHE A 81 7.03 -6.52 -10.28
C PHE A 81 8.01 -5.44 -9.78
N PRO A 82 9.30 -5.77 -9.61
CA PRO A 82 10.31 -4.81 -9.15
C PRO A 82 10.52 -3.64 -10.12
N ASP A 83 10.44 -3.91 -11.41
CA ASP A 83 10.71 -2.94 -12.46
C ASP A 83 9.52 -2.00 -12.69
N TYR A 84 9.82 -0.82 -13.24
CA TYR A 84 8.80 0.15 -13.61
C TYR A 84 8.04 -0.28 -14.85
N HIS A 85 6.70 -0.26 -14.75
CA HIS A 85 5.80 -0.52 -15.86
C HIS A 85 4.93 0.72 -16.12
N LYS A 86 5.09 1.32 -17.30
CA LYS A 86 4.30 2.50 -17.71
C LYS A 86 2.78 2.24 -17.69
N GLU A 87 2.36 1.03 -18.06
CA GLU A 87 0.95 0.65 -18.03
C GLU A 87 0.37 0.71 -16.61
N ALA A 88 1.15 0.36 -15.58
CA ALA A 88 0.73 0.49 -14.19
C ALA A 88 0.51 1.96 -13.83
N GLU A 89 1.46 2.84 -14.18
CA GLU A 89 1.34 4.30 -13.96
C GLU A 89 0.09 4.87 -14.67
N ASP A 90 -0.17 4.47 -15.91
CA ASP A 90 -1.32 4.95 -16.69
C ASP A 90 -2.65 4.57 -16.02
N HIS A 91 -2.79 3.32 -15.55
CA HIS A 91 -3.97 2.84 -14.83
C HIS A 91 -4.14 3.53 -13.46
N LEU A 92 -3.06 3.65 -12.68
CA LEU A 92 -3.09 4.32 -11.38
C LEU A 92 -3.41 5.83 -11.52
N SER A 93 -2.86 6.48 -12.54
CA SER A 93 -3.15 7.88 -12.88
C SER A 93 -4.62 8.09 -13.26
N LYS A 94 -5.23 7.15 -13.98
CA LYS A 94 -6.68 7.18 -14.26
C LYS A 94 -7.48 7.02 -12.98
N SER A 95 -7.08 6.10 -12.10
CA SER A 95 -7.74 5.85 -10.82
C SER A 95 -7.83 7.13 -9.96
N VAL A 96 -6.70 7.82 -9.74
CA VAL A 96 -6.67 9.05 -8.92
C VAL A 96 -7.43 10.21 -9.56
N LYS A 97 -7.52 10.27 -10.90
CA LYS A 97 -8.33 11.27 -11.61
C LYS A 97 -9.83 11.01 -11.45
N LEU A 98 -10.23 9.75 -11.49
CA LEU A 98 -11.63 9.33 -11.33
C LEU A 98 -12.11 9.44 -9.88
N ASN A 99 -11.24 9.11 -8.92
CA ASN A 99 -11.53 9.25 -7.50
C ASN A 99 -10.31 9.76 -6.71
N PRO A 100 -10.18 11.09 -6.55
CA PRO A 100 -9.04 11.69 -5.84
C PRO A 100 -9.00 11.40 -4.34
N SER A 101 -10.08 10.89 -3.73
CA SER A 101 -10.11 10.57 -2.29
C SER A 101 -9.52 9.20 -1.96
N LEU A 102 -9.21 8.38 -2.97
CA LEU A 102 -8.70 7.02 -2.80
C LEU A 102 -7.22 7.04 -2.41
N ALA A 103 -6.93 7.08 -1.11
CA ALA A 103 -5.57 7.15 -0.59
C ALA A 103 -4.69 5.98 -1.07
N ASP A 104 -5.24 4.77 -1.19
CA ASP A 104 -4.52 3.60 -1.69
C ASP A 104 -4.07 3.76 -3.16
N ALA A 105 -4.84 4.49 -3.98
CA ALA A 105 -4.44 4.79 -5.36
C ALA A 105 -3.27 5.75 -5.44
N TRP A 106 -3.24 6.77 -4.58
CA TRP A 106 -2.09 7.66 -4.46
C TRP A 106 -0.85 6.96 -3.91
N LEU A 107 -1.02 6.05 -2.93
CA LEU A 107 0.07 5.19 -2.44
C LEU A 107 0.66 4.35 -3.57
N CYS A 108 -0.19 3.65 -4.33
CA CYS A 108 0.27 2.79 -5.41
C CYS A 108 0.90 3.60 -6.55
N LEU A 109 0.33 4.75 -6.91
CA LEU A 109 0.91 5.66 -7.89
C LEU A 109 2.29 6.16 -7.45
N GLY A 110 2.43 6.55 -6.18
CA GLY A 110 3.71 6.96 -5.61
C GLY A 110 4.77 5.85 -5.65
N ASN A 111 4.40 4.62 -5.31
CA ASN A 111 5.29 3.46 -5.42
C ASN A 111 5.74 3.21 -6.88
N CYS A 112 4.82 3.31 -7.82
CA CYS A 112 5.11 3.13 -9.25
C CYS A 112 6.08 4.21 -9.77
N ILE A 113 5.83 5.47 -9.41
CA ILE A 113 6.68 6.62 -9.76
C ILE A 113 8.04 6.54 -9.06
N TRP A 114 8.12 5.99 -7.86
CA TRP A 114 9.40 5.71 -7.21
C TRP A 114 10.24 4.78 -8.09
N LYS A 115 9.68 3.66 -8.56
CA LYS A 115 10.40 2.70 -9.42
C LYS A 115 10.90 3.34 -10.72
N LYS A 116 10.18 4.34 -11.25
CA LYS A 116 10.60 5.15 -12.40
C LYS A 116 11.83 6.03 -12.09
N GLY A 117 12.09 6.32 -10.82
CA GLY A 117 13.21 7.13 -10.34
C GLY A 117 12.84 8.58 -9.99
N ASP A 118 11.59 8.99 -10.17
CA ASP A 118 11.15 10.35 -9.86
C ASP A 118 10.69 10.45 -8.39
N LEU A 119 11.66 10.57 -7.50
CA LEU A 119 11.43 10.61 -6.05
C LEU A 119 10.60 11.83 -5.61
N LEU A 120 10.70 12.96 -6.31
CA LEU A 120 9.96 14.17 -5.95
C LEU A 120 8.47 14.03 -6.27
N SER A 121 8.14 13.51 -7.45
CA SER A 121 6.74 13.22 -7.82
C SER A 121 6.15 12.14 -6.93
N ALA A 122 6.92 11.12 -6.55
CA ALA A 122 6.50 10.11 -5.59
C ALA A 122 6.21 10.70 -4.20
N LYS A 123 7.09 11.60 -3.69
CA LYS A 123 6.85 12.34 -2.44
C LYS A 123 5.53 13.11 -2.50
N ASN A 124 5.26 13.82 -3.60
CA ASN A 124 4.00 14.55 -3.78
C ASN A 124 2.78 13.62 -3.73
N CYS A 125 2.84 12.45 -4.37
CA CYS A 125 1.76 11.46 -4.30
C CYS A 125 1.47 11.02 -2.87
N TYR A 126 2.50 10.73 -2.07
CA TYR A 126 2.34 10.37 -0.66
C TYR A 126 1.76 11.51 0.17
N SER A 127 2.22 12.75 -0.03
CA SER A 127 1.65 13.93 0.64
C SER A 127 0.16 14.11 0.32
N ILE A 128 -0.23 13.96 -0.96
CA ILE A 128 -1.64 14.03 -1.36
C ILE A 128 -2.46 12.92 -0.70
N ALA A 129 -1.89 11.71 -0.57
CA ALA A 129 -2.53 10.59 0.07
C ALA A 129 -2.76 10.83 1.57
N LEU A 130 -1.76 11.36 2.29
CA LEU A 130 -1.84 11.70 3.71
C LEU A 130 -2.83 12.84 3.99
N ASN A 131 -3.00 13.77 3.05
CA ASN A 131 -4.04 14.79 3.13
C ASN A 131 -5.48 14.22 3.11
N LYS A 132 -5.66 12.94 2.73
CA LYS A 132 -6.96 12.24 2.79
C LYS A 132 -7.19 11.55 4.13
N GLY A 133 -6.13 11.35 4.91
CA GLY A 133 -6.17 10.74 6.22
C GLY A 133 -4.83 10.09 6.57
N PRO A 134 -4.52 9.99 7.87
CA PRO A 134 -3.30 9.33 8.34
C PRO A 134 -3.30 7.86 7.92
N ASN A 135 -2.18 7.38 7.40
CA ASN A 135 -2.05 6.01 6.95
C ASN A 135 -0.63 5.48 7.20
N LYS A 136 -0.54 4.41 7.98
CA LYS A 136 0.73 3.76 8.36
C LYS A 136 1.59 3.41 7.14
N LYS A 137 1.02 2.76 6.12
CA LYS A 137 1.77 2.34 4.93
C LYS A 137 2.36 3.53 4.19
N ILE A 138 1.58 4.61 4.04
CA ILE A 138 2.03 5.83 3.34
C ILE A 138 3.15 6.51 4.15
N LEU A 139 3.00 6.65 5.47
CA LEU A 139 4.04 7.23 6.33
C LEU A 139 5.34 6.42 6.29
N CYS A 140 5.26 5.09 6.30
CA CYS A 140 6.43 4.22 6.15
C CYS A 140 7.12 4.44 4.80
N GLN A 141 6.37 4.47 3.70
CA GLN A 141 6.92 4.72 2.36
C GLN A 141 7.55 6.11 2.24
N LEU A 142 6.88 7.14 2.76
CA LEU A 142 7.40 8.50 2.77
C LEU A 142 8.72 8.61 3.55
N SER A 143 8.79 8.00 4.74
CA SER A 143 10.01 7.94 5.54
C SER A 143 11.17 7.27 4.77
N MET A 144 10.91 6.16 4.08
CA MET A 144 11.93 5.48 3.28
C MET A 144 12.38 6.36 2.09
N LEU A 145 11.45 7.06 1.45
CA LEU A 145 11.72 7.93 0.30
C LEU A 145 12.60 9.11 0.72
N GLU A 146 12.31 9.73 1.86
CA GLU A 146 13.07 10.87 2.38
C GLU A 146 14.52 10.47 2.70
N ARG A 147 14.73 9.29 3.27
CA ARG A 147 16.10 8.76 3.46
C ARG A 147 16.82 8.57 2.14
N LYS A 148 16.12 8.17 1.08
CA LYS A 148 16.69 8.05 -0.26
C LYS A 148 17.07 9.42 -0.84
N LEU A 149 16.23 10.44 -0.67
CA LEU A 149 16.52 11.82 -1.07
C LEU A 149 17.71 12.42 -0.31
N ALA A 150 17.88 12.06 0.97
CA ALA A 150 18.98 12.55 1.80
C ALA A 150 20.37 12.07 1.34
N GLN A 151 20.48 10.95 0.61
CA GLN A 151 21.76 10.37 0.18
C GLN A 151 22.56 11.22 -0.81
N GLY A 152 22.02 12.36 -1.27
CA GLY A 152 22.71 13.27 -2.18
C GLY A 152 22.27 14.74 -2.03
N SER A 153 21.83 15.13 -0.83
CA SER A 153 21.32 16.49 -0.56
C SER A 153 22.16 17.19 0.50
N ASP A 154 22.41 18.49 0.30
CA ASP A 154 23.08 19.34 1.30
C ASP A 154 22.28 19.48 2.60
N ASN A 155 20.95 19.29 2.53
CA ASN A 155 20.04 19.35 3.68
C ASN A 155 19.73 17.96 4.28
N ALA A 156 20.64 16.99 4.13
CA ALA A 156 20.44 15.60 4.55
C ALA A 156 19.97 15.46 6.00
N ALA A 157 20.53 16.24 6.94
CA ALA A 157 20.18 16.16 8.35
C ALA A 157 18.70 16.46 8.61
N GLN A 158 18.18 17.54 8.00
CA GLN A 158 16.77 17.93 8.12
C GLN A 158 15.85 16.88 7.50
N ILE A 159 16.19 16.37 6.31
CA ILE A 159 15.37 15.37 5.61
C ILE A 159 15.33 14.06 6.42
N VAL A 160 16.43 13.68 7.06
CA VAL A 160 16.49 12.50 7.94
C VAL A 160 15.64 12.70 9.20
N GLU A 161 15.62 13.90 9.76
CA GLU A 161 14.76 14.23 10.90
C GLU A 161 13.27 14.14 10.53
N GLU A 162 12.86 14.70 9.39
CA GLU A 162 11.50 14.57 8.84
C GLU A 162 11.11 13.10 8.67
N SER A 163 11.99 12.29 8.09
CA SER A 163 11.80 10.84 7.94
C SER A 163 11.58 10.12 9.28
N ILE A 164 12.35 10.48 10.31
CA ILE A 164 12.20 9.91 11.66
C ILE A 164 10.83 10.29 12.24
N ASN A 165 10.36 11.52 12.02
CA ASN A 165 9.06 11.97 12.50
C ASN A 165 7.91 11.20 11.83
N HIS A 166 7.94 11.01 10.51
CA HIS A 166 6.96 10.17 9.81
C HIS A 166 6.97 8.72 10.31
N ALA A 167 8.15 8.14 10.58
CA ALA A 167 8.25 6.79 11.13
C ALA A 167 7.64 6.69 12.55
N LYS A 168 7.88 7.70 13.41
CA LYS A 168 7.26 7.79 14.75
C LYS A 168 5.74 7.91 14.65
N GLU A 169 5.24 8.72 13.73
CA GLU A 169 3.80 8.86 13.50
C GLU A 169 3.17 7.53 13.06
N ALA A 170 3.82 6.79 12.13
CA ALA A 170 3.36 5.48 11.69
C ALA A 170 3.24 4.47 12.86
N ILE A 171 4.22 4.47 13.77
CA ILE A 171 4.19 3.64 14.98
C ILE A 171 3.06 4.09 15.91
N SER A 172 2.85 5.41 16.05
CA SER A 172 1.78 5.94 16.92
C SER A 172 0.37 5.57 16.44
N LEU A 173 0.15 5.44 15.13
CA LEU A 173 -1.10 4.92 14.57
C LEU A 173 -1.30 3.46 14.97
N ASP A 174 -0.24 2.65 14.93
CA ASP A 174 -0.28 1.24 15.32
C ASP A 174 -0.59 1.04 16.81
N ILE A 175 -0.07 1.92 17.68
CA ILE A 175 -0.36 1.89 19.12
C ILE A 175 -1.83 2.24 19.38
N LYS A 176 -2.42 3.13 18.58
CA LYS A 176 -3.85 3.50 18.68
C LYS A 176 -4.77 2.44 18.10
N ASP A 177 -4.41 1.84 16.96
CA ASP A 177 -5.11 0.68 16.38
C ASP A 177 -4.95 -0.58 17.27
N GLY A 178 -3.83 -0.63 17.98
CA GLY A 178 -3.42 -1.63 18.96
C GLY A 178 -4.08 -1.52 20.34
N ASN A 179 -5.16 -0.76 20.52
CA ASN A 179 -6.07 -0.93 21.67
C ASN A 179 -6.75 -2.33 21.70
N SER A 180 -6.38 -3.22 20.77
CA SER A 180 -6.64 -4.66 20.74
C SER A 180 -5.50 -5.52 21.34
N TRP A 181 -4.34 -4.96 21.69
CA TRP A 181 -3.20 -5.69 22.25
C TRP A 181 -2.90 -5.23 23.67
N CYS A 182 -3.49 -5.97 24.61
CA CYS A 182 -3.15 -6.10 26.02
C CYS A 182 -3.08 -4.80 26.85
N LYS A 183 -3.99 -4.76 27.84
CA LYS A 183 -3.74 -4.07 29.11
C LYS A 183 -2.29 -4.27 29.53
N PRO A 184 -1.56 -3.22 29.98
CA PRO A 184 -0.27 -3.44 30.61
C PRO A 184 -0.49 -4.48 31.71
N SER A 185 0.17 -5.64 31.58
CA SER A 185 0.15 -6.67 32.60
C SER A 185 0.59 -5.99 33.88
N THR A 186 -0.38 -5.75 34.76
CA THR A 186 -0.19 -5.07 36.01
C THR A 186 0.49 -6.07 36.92
N TYR A 187 1.81 -6.19 36.80
CA TYR A 187 2.63 -6.79 37.83
C TYR A 187 3.27 -5.63 38.58
N PRO A 188 2.80 -5.28 39.80
CA PRO A 188 3.58 -4.43 40.66
C PRO A 188 4.87 -5.18 40.99
N LEU A 189 6.02 -4.59 40.63
CA LEU A 189 7.32 -5.02 41.14
C LEU A 189 7.24 -4.99 42.69
N PRO A 190 7.59 -6.07 43.40
CA PRO A 190 7.70 -6.00 44.85
C PRO A 190 8.93 -5.14 45.19
N VAL A 191 8.67 -3.98 45.80
CA VAL A 191 9.68 -3.17 46.47
C VAL A 191 10.25 -4.01 47.61
N PHE A 192 11.48 -4.50 47.45
CA PHE A 192 12.25 -5.05 48.56
C PHE A 192 12.70 -3.91 49.47
N ILE A 193 11.98 -3.71 50.58
CA ILE A 193 12.45 -2.90 51.70
C ILE A 193 13.30 -3.83 52.58
N PHE A 194 14.62 -3.69 52.53
CA PHE A 194 15.49 -4.22 53.58
C PHE A 194 15.43 -3.27 54.77
N THR A 195 14.84 -3.72 55.87
CA THR A 195 15.18 -3.23 57.21
C THR A 195 15.75 -4.42 57.96
N PHE A 196 16.95 -4.25 58.52
CA PHE A 196 17.47 -5.13 59.57
C PHE A 196 17.86 -4.25 60.75
N SER A 197 17.40 -4.69 61.92
CA SER A 197 17.75 -4.21 63.26
C SER A 197 19.22 -4.43 63.60
#